data_AF-A0A8C3XM30-F1
#
_entry.id   AF-A0A8C3XM30-F1
#
_cell.length_a   1.000
_cell.length_b   1.000
_cell.length_c   1.000
_cell.angle_alpha   90.00
_cell.angle_beta   90.00
_cell.angle_gamma   90.00
#
_symmetry.space_group_name_H-M   'P 1'
#
loop_
_entity.id
_entity.type
_entity.pdbx_description
1 polymer ?
#
loop_
_entity_poly.entity_id
_entity_poly.type
_entity_poly.pdbx_seq_one_letter_code
_entity_poly.pdbx_strand_id
1 'polypeptide(L)'
;MTWRLDGLALSDPAELSSRWLFRDGLLPDDTYVVGYARSQLTVADIRKQSQPYFKVEPDEQKKLEEFFARNSYVSGTYDDSTSFRRLNAHLNALHNGDKANRLFYLALPPSVYEHVTRNIQECCMGHGGWNRIIVEKPFGKDLESSNKLSNHIASLFREDQIYRIDHYLGKEMVQNLMVLRFGNRIFGPVWNRDNVACVILTFKEPFGTEGRGGYFNEFGIIRDVMQNHLLQMLCLVAMEKPASTDSDDVRDEKVKVLKCVSELQLDNVVLGQYVGNPDGVGEARKSYLDDPTVPTGSTTATFATAVLYVDNERWDGERAGGARVGGGASGQGGGEQT
;
A
#
# COMPACT_ATOMS: atom_id res chain seq x y z
N MET A 1 5.74 12.30 -11.02
CA MET A 1 4.69 11.96 -10.03
C MET A 1 3.35 12.14 -10.70
N THR A 2 2.69 11.03 -11.05
CA THR A 2 1.52 10.91 -11.94
C THR A 2 0.23 10.93 -11.12
N TRP A 3 -0.80 11.67 -11.54
CA TRP A 3 -2.09 11.81 -10.83
C TRP A 3 -3.13 10.75 -11.25
N ARG A 4 -4.08 10.43 -10.36
CA ARG A 4 -5.34 9.73 -10.69
C ARG A 4 -6.53 10.66 -10.55
N LEU A 5 -7.25 10.93 -11.63
CA LEU A 5 -8.61 11.50 -11.53
C LEU A 5 -9.52 10.89 -12.59
N ASP A 6 -9.85 9.61 -12.38
CA ASP A 6 -10.97 8.93 -13.01
C ASP A 6 -11.96 8.51 -11.91
N GLY A 7 -12.80 9.45 -11.47
CA GLY A 7 -14.12 9.20 -10.88
C GLY A 7 -14.25 8.50 -9.52
N LEU A 8 -13.17 8.03 -8.89
CA LEU A 8 -13.21 7.39 -7.57
C LEU A 8 -12.08 7.93 -6.68
N ALA A 9 -12.49 8.66 -5.63
CA ALA A 9 -11.71 9.18 -4.50
C ALA A 9 -10.64 10.25 -4.81
N LEU A 10 -11.03 11.50 -4.54
CA LEU A 10 -10.20 12.71 -4.39
C LEU A 10 -9.32 12.69 -3.12
N SER A 11 -8.82 11.51 -2.72
CA SER A 11 -8.07 11.31 -1.47
C SER A 11 -6.75 10.59 -1.71
N ASP A 12 -6.08 10.86 -2.83
CA ASP A 12 -4.82 10.20 -3.14
C ASP A 12 -3.72 10.67 -2.16
N PRO A 13 -3.16 9.78 -1.32
CA PRO A 13 -2.12 10.11 -0.35
C PRO A 13 -0.87 10.71 -1.01
N ALA A 14 -0.64 10.44 -2.30
CA ALA A 14 0.52 10.91 -3.05
C ALA A 14 0.54 12.45 -3.20
N GLU A 15 -0.60 13.08 -3.54
CA GLU A 15 -0.65 14.54 -3.69
C GLU A 15 -0.42 15.23 -2.34
N LEU A 16 -1.11 14.73 -1.32
CA LEU A 16 -1.00 15.21 0.05
C LEU A 16 0.47 15.10 0.52
N SER A 17 1.06 13.92 0.42
CA SER A 17 2.44 13.67 0.87
C SER A 17 3.47 14.56 0.15
N SER A 18 3.37 14.74 -1.17
CA SER A 18 4.31 15.62 -1.90
C SER A 18 4.28 17.06 -1.41
N ARG A 19 3.10 17.59 -1.11
CA ARG A 19 2.94 18.94 -0.54
C ARG A 19 3.51 19.02 0.87
N TRP A 20 3.26 18.04 1.73
CA TRP A 20 3.83 18.00 3.09
C TRP A 20 5.36 17.96 3.07
N LEU A 21 5.93 17.10 2.20
CA LEU A 21 7.38 17.01 2.02
C LEU A 21 7.98 18.32 1.49
N PHE A 22 7.30 18.99 0.54
CA PHE A 22 7.73 20.28 0.03
C PHE A 22 7.71 21.35 1.13
N ARG A 23 6.62 21.42 1.89
CA ARG A 23 6.45 22.38 2.98
C ARG A 23 7.57 22.25 4.03
N ASP A 24 7.90 21.00 4.37
CA ASP A 24 8.85 20.65 5.42
C ASP A 24 10.31 20.64 4.91
N GLY A 25 10.54 20.98 3.64
CA GLY A 25 11.89 21.08 3.06
C GLY A 25 12.58 19.72 2.88
N LEU A 26 11.81 18.64 2.76
CA LEU A 26 12.31 17.28 2.60
C LEU A 26 12.48 16.86 1.13
N LEU A 27 12.06 17.71 0.19
CA LEU A 27 12.28 17.52 -1.24
C LEU A 27 13.52 18.28 -1.71
N PRO A 28 14.26 17.77 -2.70
CA PRO A 28 15.29 18.56 -3.38
C PRO A 28 14.75 19.87 -3.93
N ASP A 29 15.60 20.91 -3.93
CA ASP A 29 15.23 22.28 -4.33
C ASP A 29 14.68 22.39 -5.76
N ASP A 30 15.03 21.48 -6.68
CA ASP A 30 14.56 21.44 -8.07
C ASP A 30 13.55 20.32 -8.33
N THR A 31 12.58 20.15 -7.43
CA THR A 31 11.49 19.17 -7.60
C THR A 31 10.30 19.76 -8.35
N TYR A 32 9.83 19.01 -9.36
CA TYR A 32 8.64 19.30 -10.16
C TYR A 32 7.62 18.16 -10.07
N VAL A 33 6.34 18.51 -10.08
CA VAL A 33 5.23 17.56 -10.03
C VAL A 33 4.47 17.62 -11.35
N VAL A 34 4.29 16.47 -12.00
CA VAL A 34 3.74 16.39 -13.37
C VAL A 34 2.61 15.40 -13.43
N GLY A 35 1.42 15.95 -13.52
CA GLY A 35 0.21 15.21 -13.69
C GLY A 35 0.00 14.53 -15.00
N TYR A 36 -0.64 13.38 -14.96
CA TYR A 36 -1.05 12.70 -16.17
C TYR A 36 -2.29 11.83 -15.94
N ALA A 37 -3.37 12.15 -16.64
CA ALA A 37 -4.57 11.32 -16.71
C ALA A 37 -5.35 11.60 -18.00
N ARG A 38 -6.45 10.85 -18.21
CA ARG A 38 -7.31 10.96 -19.40
C ARG A 38 -8.10 12.27 -19.45
N SER A 39 -8.49 12.77 -18.29
CA SER A 39 -9.25 14.00 -18.14
C SER A 39 -8.49 15.21 -18.69
N GLN A 40 -9.21 16.18 -19.24
CA GLN A 40 -8.63 17.46 -19.67
C GLN A 40 -8.74 18.46 -18.53
N LEU A 41 -7.74 18.46 -17.64
CA LEU A 41 -7.69 19.33 -16.47
C LEU A 41 -6.55 20.34 -16.57
N THR A 42 -6.69 21.44 -15.84
CA THR A 42 -5.62 22.41 -15.60
C THR A 42 -5.06 22.27 -14.18
N VAL A 43 -3.88 22.86 -13.93
CA VAL A 43 -3.32 22.95 -12.57
C VAL A 43 -4.25 23.72 -11.62
N ALA A 44 -5.03 24.69 -12.14
CA ALA A 44 -6.02 25.41 -11.35
C ALA A 44 -7.18 24.49 -10.90
N ASP A 45 -7.62 23.58 -11.76
CA ASP A 45 -8.64 22.58 -11.41
C ASP A 45 -8.12 21.63 -10.34
N ILE A 46 -6.88 21.14 -10.50
CA ILE A 46 -6.22 20.25 -9.54
C ILE A 46 -6.07 20.96 -8.20
N ARG A 47 -5.62 22.22 -8.20
CA ARG A 47 -5.51 23.04 -7.00
C ARG A 47 -6.86 23.16 -6.29
N LYS A 48 -7.93 23.50 -7.02
CA LYS A 48 -9.27 23.65 -6.45
C LYS A 48 -9.76 22.34 -5.80
N GLN A 49 -9.42 21.20 -6.40
CA GLN A 49 -9.82 19.88 -5.93
C GLN A 49 -8.98 19.37 -4.74
N SER A 50 -7.68 19.66 -4.72
CA SER A 50 -6.72 19.16 -3.72
C SER A 50 -6.58 20.07 -2.49
N GLN A 51 -6.73 21.39 -2.66
CA GLN A 51 -6.52 22.38 -1.60
C GLN A 51 -7.33 22.14 -0.31
N PRO A 52 -8.60 21.65 -0.34
CA PRO A 52 -9.35 21.35 0.88
C PRO A 52 -8.67 20.32 1.79
N TYR A 53 -7.85 19.43 1.22
CA TYR A 53 -7.18 18.36 1.95
C TYR A 53 -5.80 18.73 2.47
N PHE A 54 -5.22 19.84 1.98
CA PHE A 54 -3.89 20.29 2.40
C PHE A 54 -3.86 20.89 3.80
N LYS A 55 -4.99 21.33 4.39
CA LYS A 55 -5.00 21.99 5.71
C LYS A 55 -3.92 23.09 5.79
N VAL A 56 -4.04 24.06 4.90
CA VAL A 56 -3.04 25.13 4.73
C VAL A 56 -3.20 26.14 5.86
N GLU A 57 -2.11 26.40 6.59
CA GLU A 57 -2.07 27.47 7.59
C GLU A 57 -1.82 28.84 6.91
N PRO A 58 -2.27 29.97 7.49
CA PRO A 58 -2.20 31.28 6.83
C PRO A 58 -0.79 31.73 6.41
N ASP A 59 0.24 31.32 7.15
CA ASP A 59 1.65 31.63 6.88
C ASP A 59 2.28 30.75 5.78
N GLU A 60 1.62 29.66 5.41
CA GLU A 60 2.10 28.71 4.39
C GLU A 60 1.68 29.11 2.96
N GLN A 61 0.89 30.18 2.80
CA GLN A 61 0.32 30.56 1.50
C GLN A 61 1.40 30.80 0.44
N LYS A 62 2.52 31.44 0.79
CA LYS A 62 3.63 31.67 -0.15
C LYS A 62 4.25 30.37 -0.65
N LYS A 63 4.51 29.42 0.28
CA LYS A 63 5.03 28.09 -0.06
C LYS A 63 4.04 27.30 -0.93
N LEU A 64 2.73 27.49 -0.70
CA LEU A 64 1.69 26.87 -1.52
C LEU A 64 1.73 27.38 -2.97
N GLU A 65 1.89 28.69 -3.18
CA GLU A 65 2.06 29.26 -4.52
C GLU A 65 3.33 28.73 -5.20
N GLU A 66 4.45 28.67 -4.48
CA GLU A 66 5.71 28.12 -4.98
C GLU A 66 5.59 26.64 -5.36
N PHE A 67 4.86 25.85 -4.56
CA PHE A 67 4.55 24.46 -4.87
C PHE A 67 3.77 24.35 -6.17
N PHE A 68 2.63 25.04 -6.30
CA PHE A 68 1.81 24.97 -7.51
C PHE A 68 2.50 25.55 -8.75
N ALA A 69 3.41 26.51 -8.60
CA ALA A 69 4.24 26.99 -9.71
C ALA A 69 5.15 25.90 -10.31
N ARG A 70 5.45 24.84 -9.54
CA ARG A 70 6.23 23.67 -9.97
C ARG A 70 5.36 22.49 -10.39
N ASN A 71 4.04 22.68 -10.40
CA ASN A 71 3.09 21.68 -10.84
C ASN A 71 2.71 21.92 -12.30
N SER A 72 2.56 20.84 -13.05
CA SER A 72 2.07 20.86 -14.43
C SER A 72 1.19 19.64 -14.70
N TYR A 73 0.46 19.64 -15.81
CA TYR A 73 -0.47 18.57 -16.15
C TYR A 73 -0.43 18.27 -17.65
N VAL A 74 -0.44 16.98 -17.99
CA VAL A 74 -0.47 16.48 -19.36
C VAL A 74 -1.65 15.51 -19.50
N SER A 75 -2.57 15.79 -20.42
CA SER A 75 -3.68 14.87 -20.70
C SER A 75 -3.29 13.81 -21.73
N GLY A 76 -3.69 12.55 -21.49
CA GLY A 76 -3.38 11.43 -22.39
C GLY A 76 -3.98 10.10 -21.94
N THR A 77 -4.10 9.14 -22.87
CA THR A 77 -4.57 7.79 -22.55
C THR A 77 -3.43 6.90 -22.05
N TYR A 78 -3.76 5.80 -21.40
CA TYR A 78 -2.76 4.91 -20.76
C TYR A 78 -2.17 3.86 -21.71
N ASP A 79 -2.80 3.66 -22.87
CA ASP A 79 -2.50 2.64 -23.87
C ASP A 79 -1.81 3.18 -25.13
N ASP A 80 -1.81 4.50 -25.36
CA ASP A 80 -1.24 5.14 -26.53
C ASP A 80 0.19 5.66 -26.29
N SER A 81 1.14 5.13 -27.06
CA SER A 81 2.54 5.58 -27.02
C SER A 81 2.71 7.07 -27.39
N THR A 82 1.85 7.63 -28.25
CA THR A 82 1.92 9.05 -28.65
C THR A 82 1.71 9.97 -27.46
N SER A 83 0.77 9.62 -26.59
CA SER A 83 0.48 10.35 -25.36
C SER A 83 1.65 10.31 -24.37
N PHE A 84 2.35 9.19 -24.26
CA PHE A 84 3.58 9.09 -23.45
C PHE A 84 4.77 9.82 -24.09
N ARG A 85 4.88 9.88 -25.42
CA ARG A 85 5.88 10.74 -26.08
C ARG A 85 5.64 12.23 -25.78
N ARG A 86 4.38 12.68 -25.73
CA ARG A 86 4.05 14.05 -25.28
C ARG A 86 4.44 14.27 -23.82
N LEU A 87 4.16 13.30 -22.94
CA LEU A 87 4.60 13.35 -21.55
C LEU A 87 6.12 13.46 -21.45
N ASN A 88 6.88 12.63 -22.18
CA ASN A 88 8.34 12.69 -22.18
C ASN A 88 8.88 14.03 -22.69
N ALA A 89 8.30 14.57 -23.77
CA ALA A 89 8.67 15.88 -24.29
C ALA A 89 8.44 16.99 -23.25
N HIS A 90 7.31 16.93 -22.53
CA HIS A 90 7.02 17.83 -21.41
C HIS A 90 8.04 17.68 -20.28
N LEU A 91 8.36 16.44 -19.87
CA LEU A 91 9.37 16.17 -18.84
C LEU A 91 10.76 16.73 -19.22
N ASN A 92 11.17 16.58 -20.47
CA ASN A 92 12.44 17.10 -20.97
C ASN A 92 12.48 18.63 -21.05
N ALA A 93 11.34 19.29 -21.21
CA ALA A 93 11.25 20.74 -21.27
C ALA A 93 11.34 21.42 -19.89
N LEU A 94 11.22 20.65 -18.80
CA LEU A 94 11.45 21.15 -17.44
C LEU A 94 12.94 21.48 -17.20
N HIS A 95 13.22 22.25 -16.16
CA HIS A 95 14.59 22.59 -15.78
C HIS A 95 15.41 21.31 -15.54
N ASN A 96 16.51 21.15 -16.28
CA ASN A 96 17.36 19.95 -16.27
C ASN A 96 16.60 18.64 -16.50
N GLY A 97 15.49 18.67 -17.25
CA GLY A 97 14.58 17.53 -17.43
C GLY A 97 15.21 16.30 -18.10
N ASP A 98 16.25 16.49 -18.90
CA ASP A 98 17.05 15.44 -19.55
C ASP A 98 17.93 14.65 -18.56
N LYS A 99 18.38 15.31 -17.48
CA LYS A 99 19.21 14.75 -16.41
C LYS A 99 18.44 14.48 -15.12
N ALA A 100 17.17 14.86 -15.08
CA ALA A 100 16.33 14.72 -13.89
C ALA A 100 16.14 13.26 -13.49
N ASN A 101 16.12 13.04 -12.18
CA ASN A 101 15.63 11.80 -11.60
C ASN A 101 14.11 11.72 -11.79
N ARG A 102 13.59 10.56 -12.22
CA ARG A 102 12.17 10.40 -12.53
C ARG A 102 11.52 9.39 -11.59
N LEU A 103 10.51 9.86 -10.87
CA LEU A 103 9.67 9.05 -10.00
C LEU A 103 8.23 9.03 -10.53
N PHE A 104 7.81 7.87 -11.01
CA PHE A 104 6.47 7.62 -11.55
C PHE A 104 5.60 6.98 -10.47
N TYR A 105 4.52 7.66 -10.08
CA TYR A 105 3.57 7.13 -9.10
C TYR A 105 2.39 6.54 -9.87
N LEU A 106 2.15 5.24 -9.77
CA LEU A 106 1.07 4.56 -10.49
C LEU A 106 -0.17 4.50 -9.61
N ALA A 107 -0.76 5.66 -9.33
CA ALA A 107 -2.08 5.74 -8.72
C ALA A 107 -3.13 5.38 -9.79
N LEU A 108 -3.21 4.13 -10.20
CA LEU A 108 -4.05 3.71 -11.31
C LEU A 108 -4.72 2.39 -10.98
N PRO A 109 -5.86 2.05 -11.62
CA PRO A 109 -6.42 0.72 -11.45
C PRO A 109 -5.44 -0.33 -12.00
N PRO A 110 -5.38 -1.55 -11.41
CA PRO A 110 -4.46 -2.60 -11.86
C PRO A 110 -4.61 -2.99 -13.33
N SER A 111 -5.80 -2.82 -13.89
CA SER A 111 -6.11 -3.15 -15.29
C SER A 111 -5.27 -2.39 -16.32
N VAL A 112 -4.68 -1.24 -15.95
CA VAL A 112 -3.85 -0.44 -16.86
C VAL A 112 -2.35 -0.55 -16.56
N TYR A 113 -1.94 -1.27 -15.51
CA TYR A 113 -0.53 -1.35 -15.11
C TYR A 113 0.36 -1.88 -16.22
N GLU A 114 -0.05 -2.93 -16.94
CA GLU A 114 0.77 -3.50 -18.02
C GLU A 114 1.05 -2.49 -19.14
N HIS A 115 0.03 -1.76 -19.57
CA HIS A 115 0.16 -0.74 -20.62
C HIS A 115 1.00 0.45 -20.18
N VAL A 116 0.76 0.95 -18.95
CA VAL A 116 1.45 2.14 -18.44
C VAL A 116 2.93 1.86 -18.20
N THR A 117 3.25 0.73 -17.57
CA THR A 117 4.66 0.35 -17.30
C THR A 117 5.45 0.15 -18.58
N ARG A 118 4.85 -0.48 -19.61
CA ARG A 118 5.45 -0.62 -20.94
C ARG A 118 5.71 0.75 -21.58
N ASN A 119 4.70 1.61 -21.63
CA ASN A 119 4.83 2.93 -22.23
C ASN A 119 5.82 3.84 -21.48
N ILE A 120 5.89 3.75 -20.14
CA ILE A 120 6.92 4.46 -19.35
C ILE A 120 8.30 4.00 -19.74
N GLN A 121 8.52 2.67 -19.80
CA GLN A 121 9.81 2.09 -20.13
C GLN A 121 10.27 2.48 -21.54
N GLU A 122 9.36 2.45 -22.51
CA GLU A 122 9.68 2.72 -23.92
C GLU A 122 9.86 4.21 -24.22
N CYS A 123 9.06 5.08 -23.59
CA CYS A 123 8.96 6.48 -24.00
C CYS A 123 9.49 7.49 -22.98
N CYS A 124 9.46 7.19 -21.67
CA CYS A 124 9.61 8.19 -20.61
C CYS A 124 10.82 7.98 -19.70
N MET A 125 11.67 7.00 -19.96
CA MET A 125 12.88 6.78 -19.14
C MET A 125 13.88 7.92 -19.35
N GLY A 126 14.36 8.51 -18.26
CA GLY A 126 15.45 9.48 -18.27
C GLY A 126 16.80 8.78 -18.45
N HIS A 127 17.74 9.42 -19.14
CA HIS A 127 19.06 8.85 -19.39
C HIS A 127 20.15 9.40 -18.45
N GLY A 128 19.96 10.58 -17.86
CA GLY A 128 20.95 11.19 -16.96
C GLY A 128 20.74 10.96 -15.46
N GLY A 129 19.55 10.54 -15.04
CA GLY A 129 19.18 10.30 -13.64
C GLY A 129 18.61 8.90 -13.41
N TRP A 130 18.28 8.56 -12.16
CA TRP A 130 17.58 7.31 -11.86
C TRP A 130 16.11 7.37 -12.27
N ASN A 131 15.54 6.20 -12.55
CA ASN A 131 14.13 6.04 -12.86
C ASN A 131 13.54 5.03 -11.88
N ARG A 132 12.46 5.42 -11.18
CA ARG A 132 11.76 4.59 -10.20
C ARG A 132 10.25 4.63 -10.43
N ILE A 133 9.60 3.51 -10.21
CA ILE A 133 8.15 3.37 -10.27
C ILE A 133 7.62 3.01 -8.88
N ILE A 134 6.55 3.68 -8.45
CA ILE A 134 5.78 3.36 -7.25
C ILE A 134 4.48 2.69 -7.71
N VAL A 135 4.21 1.50 -7.18
CA VAL A 135 3.04 0.69 -7.56
C VAL A 135 2.19 0.40 -6.32
N GLU A 136 0.89 0.63 -6.44
CA GLU A 136 -0.09 0.42 -5.36
C GLU A 136 -0.76 -0.96 -5.47
N LYS A 137 -1.24 -1.45 -4.32
CA LYS A 137 -2.06 -2.66 -4.26
C LYS A 137 -3.39 -2.47 -5.02
N PRO A 138 -4.00 -3.54 -5.58
CA PRO A 138 -3.63 -4.95 -5.46
C PRO A 138 -2.54 -5.41 -6.44
N PHE A 139 -1.66 -6.30 -5.96
CA PHE A 139 -0.59 -6.93 -6.75
C PHE A 139 -1.01 -8.32 -7.26
N GLY A 140 -2.15 -8.38 -7.95
CA GLY A 140 -2.83 -9.65 -8.27
C GLY A 140 -3.87 -10.05 -7.21
N LYS A 141 -4.57 -11.16 -7.46
CA LYS A 141 -5.60 -11.73 -6.56
C LYS A 141 -5.16 -13.05 -5.94
N ASP A 142 -4.10 -13.66 -6.45
CA ASP A 142 -3.53 -14.95 -6.07
C ASP A 142 -2.09 -15.07 -6.57
N LEU A 143 -1.45 -16.21 -6.32
CA LEU A 143 -0.08 -16.47 -6.75
C LEU A 143 0.11 -16.36 -8.27
N GLU A 144 -0.80 -16.92 -9.06
CA GLU A 144 -0.69 -16.94 -10.53
C GLU A 144 -0.76 -15.52 -11.11
N SER A 145 -1.79 -14.76 -10.74
CA SER A 145 -1.97 -13.38 -11.20
C SER A 145 -0.89 -12.43 -10.67
N SER A 146 -0.39 -12.65 -9.45
CA SER A 146 0.74 -11.89 -8.90
C SER A 146 2.05 -12.19 -9.63
N ASN A 147 2.30 -13.46 -9.97
CA ASN A 147 3.47 -13.86 -10.76
C ASN A 147 3.42 -13.25 -12.16
N LYS A 148 2.25 -13.25 -12.81
CA LYS A 148 2.07 -12.62 -14.12
C LYS A 148 2.44 -11.13 -14.07
N LEU A 149 1.89 -10.38 -13.10
CA LEU A 149 2.18 -8.97 -12.94
C LEU A 149 3.67 -8.73 -12.60
N SER A 150 4.23 -9.52 -11.70
CA SER A 150 5.61 -9.41 -11.26
C SER A 150 6.59 -9.69 -12.40
N ASN A 151 6.36 -10.74 -13.19
CA ASN A 151 7.18 -11.08 -14.35
C ASN A 151 7.12 -9.99 -15.42
N HIS A 152 5.93 -9.43 -15.68
CA HIS A 152 5.78 -8.30 -16.61
C HIS A 152 6.61 -7.09 -16.16
N ILE A 153 6.46 -6.65 -14.90
CA ILE A 153 7.19 -5.48 -14.38
C ILE A 153 8.70 -5.75 -14.33
N ALA A 154 9.13 -6.93 -13.88
CA ALA A 154 10.54 -7.32 -13.79
C ALA A 154 11.22 -7.44 -15.17
N SER A 155 10.45 -7.71 -16.23
CA SER A 155 10.97 -7.69 -17.61
C SER A 155 11.31 -6.27 -18.11
N LEU A 156 10.76 -5.25 -17.47
CA LEU A 156 10.88 -3.84 -17.86
C LEU A 156 11.78 -3.02 -16.93
N PHE A 157 11.74 -3.32 -15.63
CA PHE A 157 12.42 -2.57 -14.58
C PHE A 157 13.25 -3.52 -13.72
N ARG A 158 14.41 -3.04 -13.26
CA ARG A 158 15.19 -3.74 -12.24
C ARG A 158 14.53 -3.60 -10.87
N GLU A 159 14.82 -4.52 -9.95
CA GLU A 159 14.19 -4.53 -8.62
C GLU A 159 14.51 -3.27 -7.78
N ASP A 160 15.68 -2.64 -7.97
CA ASP A 160 16.06 -1.36 -7.34
C ASP A 160 15.26 -0.15 -7.84
N GLN A 161 14.47 -0.34 -8.91
CA GLN A 161 13.62 0.68 -9.51
C GLN A 161 12.15 0.52 -9.11
N ILE A 162 11.76 -0.59 -8.48
CA ILE A 162 10.37 -0.95 -8.22
C ILE A 162 10.06 -0.77 -6.73
N TYR A 163 9.12 0.12 -6.43
CA TYR A 163 8.67 0.42 -5.08
C TYR A 163 7.20 0.01 -4.93
N ARG A 164 6.95 -1.19 -4.42
CA ARG A 164 5.61 -1.70 -4.14
C ARG A 164 5.15 -1.17 -2.78
N ILE A 165 4.02 -0.47 -2.76
CA ILE A 165 3.51 0.16 -1.53
C ILE A 165 2.73 -0.84 -0.69
N ASP A 166 3.20 -1.01 0.54
CA ASP A 166 2.36 -1.37 1.67
C ASP A 166 2.46 -0.22 2.68
N HIS A 167 1.40 0.59 2.77
CA HIS A 167 1.41 1.81 3.58
C HIS A 167 1.53 1.53 5.09
N TYR A 168 1.30 0.31 5.57
CA TYR A 168 1.52 -0.03 6.98
C TYR A 168 3.01 0.06 7.35
N LEU A 169 3.91 -0.22 6.41
CA LEU A 169 5.36 -0.09 6.62
C LEU A 169 5.80 1.38 6.83
N GLY A 170 4.98 2.34 6.43
CA GLY A 170 5.20 3.77 6.68
C GLY A 170 4.74 4.25 8.05
N LYS A 171 4.03 3.42 8.84
CA LYS A 171 3.54 3.80 10.17
C LYS A 171 4.68 3.78 11.18
N GLU A 172 4.78 4.82 11.99
CA GLU A 172 5.84 5.01 13.00
C GLU A 172 6.02 3.80 13.91
N MET A 173 4.93 3.29 14.48
CA MET A 173 4.98 2.13 15.39
C MET A 173 5.41 0.83 14.69
N VAL A 174 5.13 0.69 13.40
CA VAL A 174 5.58 -0.46 12.61
C VAL A 174 7.08 -0.38 12.35
N GLN A 175 7.60 0.80 12.01
CA GLN A 175 9.04 1.03 11.87
C GLN A 175 9.80 0.80 13.19
N ASN A 176 9.18 1.16 14.31
CA ASN A 176 9.77 1.02 15.64
C ASN A 176 9.96 -0.46 16.07
N LEU A 177 9.29 -1.44 15.43
CA LEU A 177 9.45 -2.86 15.76
C LEU A 177 10.91 -3.33 15.65
N MET A 178 11.64 -2.88 14.62
CA MET A 178 13.06 -3.25 14.46
C MET A 178 13.93 -2.65 15.57
N VAL A 179 13.69 -1.39 15.92
CA VAL A 179 14.43 -0.68 16.98
C VAL A 179 14.15 -1.31 18.35
N LEU A 180 12.88 -1.62 18.64
CA LEU A 180 12.48 -2.32 19.86
C LEU A 180 13.20 -3.67 19.99
N ARG A 181 13.15 -4.51 18.96
CA ARG A 181 13.71 -5.87 19.01
C ARG A 181 15.24 -5.91 19.04
N PHE A 182 15.89 -5.14 18.17
CA PHE A 182 17.33 -5.28 17.94
C PHE A 182 18.19 -4.18 18.59
N GLY A 183 17.57 -3.08 19.01
CA GLY A 183 18.22 -2.00 19.75
C GLY A 183 18.26 -2.21 21.27
N ASN A 184 17.48 -3.16 21.80
CA ASN A 184 17.33 -3.36 23.25
C ASN A 184 17.76 -4.76 23.69
N ARG A 185 18.79 -4.81 24.56
CA ARG A 185 19.31 -6.09 25.10
C ARG A 185 18.28 -6.89 25.89
N ILE A 186 17.31 -6.22 26.52
CA ILE A 186 16.27 -6.87 27.34
C ILE A 186 15.33 -7.75 26.50
N PHE A 187 15.04 -7.37 25.25
CA PHE A 187 14.11 -8.12 24.41
C PHE A 187 14.78 -9.29 23.68
N GLY A 188 16.09 -9.23 23.44
CA GLY A 188 16.83 -10.27 22.72
C GLY A 188 16.61 -11.70 23.25
N PRO A 189 16.87 -11.97 24.55
CA PRO A 189 16.77 -13.32 25.12
C PRO A 189 15.34 -13.86 25.25
N VAL A 190 14.33 -12.99 25.27
CA VAL A 190 12.92 -13.38 25.51
C VAL A 190 12.09 -13.44 24.23
N TRP A 191 12.65 -13.07 23.07
CA TRP A 191 11.94 -13.03 21.79
C TRP A 191 12.04 -14.37 21.03
N ASN A 192 11.54 -15.44 21.66
CA ASN A 192 11.59 -16.81 21.13
C ASN A 192 10.50 -17.69 21.76
N ARG A 193 10.34 -18.89 21.20
CA ARG A 193 9.42 -19.95 21.65
C ARG A 193 9.51 -20.33 23.13
N ASP A 194 10.65 -20.11 23.80
CA ASP A 194 10.81 -20.49 25.22
C ASP A 194 10.10 -19.50 26.16
N ASN A 195 9.81 -18.29 25.68
CA ASN A 195 9.25 -17.19 26.48
C ASN A 195 7.94 -16.64 25.89
N VAL A 196 7.71 -16.80 24.59
CA VAL A 196 6.51 -16.32 23.90
C VAL A 196 5.54 -17.48 23.68
N ALA A 197 4.40 -17.45 24.35
CA ALA A 197 3.34 -18.44 24.14
C ALA A 197 2.57 -18.22 22.83
N CYS A 198 2.28 -16.95 22.51
CA CYS A 198 1.68 -16.57 21.23
C CYS A 198 1.96 -15.10 20.88
N VAL A 199 1.86 -14.79 19.59
CA VAL A 199 1.86 -13.45 19.01
C VAL A 199 0.47 -13.24 18.41
N ILE A 200 -0.15 -12.09 18.70
CA ILE A 200 -1.46 -11.74 18.18
C ILE A 200 -1.33 -10.47 17.34
N LEU A 201 -1.67 -10.56 16.05
CA LEU A 201 -1.72 -9.42 15.13
C LEU A 201 -3.16 -9.04 14.85
N THR A 202 -3.56 -7.83 15.24
CA THR A 202 -4.95 -7.41 15.17
C THR A 202 -5.11 -6.18 14.28
N PHE A 203 -6.05 -6.24 13.35
CA PHE A 203 -6.55 -5.09 12.61
C PHE A 203 -8.05 -4.99 12.83
N LYS A 204 -8.54 -3.84 13.31
CA LYS A 204 -9.96 -3.56 13.51
C LYS A 204 -10.34 -2.20 12.92
N GLU A 205 -11.48 -2.15 12.26
CA GLU A 205 -12.11 -0.91 11.81
C GLU A 205 -13.54 -0.81 12.36
N PRO A 206 -13.95 0.36 12.88
CA PRO A 206 -15.25 0.52 13.52
C PRO A 206 -16.41 0.82 12.55
N PHE A 207 -16.13 1.08 11.27
CA PHE A 207 -17.10 1.46 10.24
C PHE A 207 -17.29 0.34 9.21
N GLY A 208 -18.45 0.24 8.54
CA GLY A 208 -18.75 -0.75 7.49
C GLY A 208 -18.12 -0.44 6.12
N THR A 209 -18.57 -1.13 5.05
CA THR A 209 -18.08 -0.85 3.68
C THR A 209 -18.53 0.49 3.10
N GLU A 210 -19.51 1.15 3.73
CA GLU A 210 -19.95 2.52 3.42
C GLU A 210 -20.18 2.77 1.91
N GLY A 211 -20.88 1.85 1.23
CA GLY A 211 -21.19 1.95 -0.21
C GLY A 211 -20.05 1.52 -1.14
N ARG A 212 -18.94 1.03 -0.60
CA ARG A 212 -17.83 0.42 -1.37
C ARG A 212 -17.87 -1.11 -1.36
N GLY A 213 -18.99 -1.70 -0.92
CA GLY A 213 -19.14 -3.14 -0.76
C GLY A 213 -18.88 -3.92 -2.05
N GLY A 214 -19.29 -3.40 -3.20
CA GLY A 214 -19.07 -4.05 -4.51
C GLY A 214 -17.60 -4.21 -4.88
N TYR A 215 -16.75 -3.19 -4.63
CA TYR A 215 -15.31 -3.31 -4.84
C TYR A 215 -14.68 -4.28 -3.83
N PHE A 216 -15.04 -4.15 -2.54
CA PHE A 216 -14.55 -5.05 -1.49
C PHE A 216 -14.92 -6.51 -1.76
N ASN A 217 -16.10 -6.75 -2.34
CA ASN A 217 -16.62 -8.09 -2.64
C ASN A 217 -15.71 -8.91 -3.57
N GLU A 218 -14.93 -8.26 -4.43
CA GLU A 218 -14.01 -8.96 -5.33
C GLU A 218 -12.74 -9.49 -4.65
N PHE A 219 -12.43 -9.01 -3.44
CA PHE A 219 -11.17 -9.29 -2.77
C PHE A 219 -11.36 -9.95 -1.40
N GLY A 220 -12.29 -9.42 -0.59
CA GLY A 220 -12.53 -9.83 0.78
C GLY A 220 -11.40 -9.45 1.75
N ILE A 221 -11.66 -9.64 3.04
CA ILE A 221 -10.76 -9.16 4.11
C ILE A 221 -9.35 -9.76 4.07
N ILE A 222 -9.22 -11.01 3.60
CA ILE A 222 -7.93 -11.71 3.55
C ILE A 222 -6.99 -10.99 2.57
N ARG A 223 -7.46 -10.67 1.36
CA ARG A 223 -6.64 -9.99 0.35
C ARG A 223 -6.47 -8.50 0.66
N ASP A 224 -7.50 -7.89 1.24
CA ASP A 224 -7.48 -6.46 1.48
C ASP A 224 -6.47 -6.08 2.58
N VAL A 225 -6.40 -6.87 3.67
CA VAL A 225 -5.62 -6.52 4.88
C VAL A 225 -4.68 -7.62 5.36
N MET A 226 -5.13 -8.89 5.38
CA MET A 226 -4.35 -9.96 6.02
C MET A 226 -3.10 -10.33 5.23
N GLN A 227 -3.24 -10.52 3.91
CA GLN A 227 -2.17 -10.94 3.01
C GLN A 227 -1.06 -9.89 2.87
N ASN A 228 -1.37 -8.61 3.07
CA ASN A 228 -0.42 -7.51 3.00
C ASN A 228 -0.01 -7.02 4.40
N HIS A 229 -0.81 -6.17 5.04
CA HIS A 229 -0.48 -5.43 6.25
C HIS A 229 -0.13 -6.35 7.42
N LEU A 230 -0.98 -7.35 7.72
CA LEU A 230 -0.71 -8.26 8.84
C LEU A 230 0.49 -9.16 8.55
N LEU A 231 0.64 -9.65 7.32
CA LEU A 231 1.76 -10.50 6.95
C LEU A 231 3.10 -9.73 6.96
N GLN A 232 3.09 -8.43 6.61
CA GLN A 232 4.26 -7.57 6.75
C GLN A 232 4.64 -7.34 8.22
N MET A 233 3.66 -7.16 9.10
CA MET A 233 3.92 -7.07 10.55
C MET A 233 4.44 -8.40 11.11
N LEU A 234 3.90 -9.55 10.67
CA LEU A 234 4.43 -10.87 11.01
C LEU A 234 5.92 -10.96 10.68
N CYS A 235 6.32 -10.56 9.47
CA CYS A 235 7.72 -10.59 9.06
C CYS A 235 8.61 -9.77 10.01
N LEU A 236 8.21 -8.55 10.36
CA LEU A 236 8.99 -7.68 11.25
C LEU A 236 9.06 -8.21 12.68
N VAL A 237 8.03 -8.90 13.14
CA VAL A 237 8.00 -9.55 14.47
C VAL A 237 8.83 -10.83 14.47
N ALA A 238 8.81 -11.61 13.40
CA ALA A 238 9.38 -12.95 13.37
C ALA A 238 10.80 -13.05 12.80
N MET A 239 11.25 -12.07 12.00
CA MET A 239 12.56 -12.11 11.34
C MET A 239 13.73 -12.25 12.31
N GLU A 240 14.81 -12.89 11.88
CA GLU A 240 16.07 -12.85 12.63
C GLU A 240 16.67 -11.45 12.62
N LYS A 241 17.71 -11.24 13.44
CA LYS A 241 18.48 -10.00 13.38
C LYS A 241 19.20 -9.92 12.03
N PRO A 242 18.94 -8.89 11.21
CA PRO A 242 19.60 -8.76 9.91
C PRO A 242 21.10 -8.46 10.09
N ALA A 243 21.88 -8.75 9.04
CA ALA A 243 23.32 -8.49 9.04
C ALA A 243 23.64 -7.00 9.22
N SER A 244 22.83 -6.14 8.60
CA SER A 244 22.89 -4.69 8.75
C SER A 244 21.49 -4.07 8.64
N THR A 245 21.41 -2.74 8.63
CA THR A 245 20.17 -2.00 8.35
C THR A 245 20.01 -1.65 6.87
N ASP A 246 20.88 -2.17 5.99
CA ASP A 246 20.73 -2.03 4.56
C ASP A 246 19.42 -2.69 4.10
N SER A 247 18.78 -2.10 3.10
CA SER A 247 17.41 -2.47 2.73
C SER A 247 17.29 -3.93 2.31
N ASP A 248 18.30 -4.49 1.65
CA ASP A 248 18.32 -5.89 1.23
C ASP A 248 18.53 -6.87 2.37
N ASP A 249 19.45 -6.61 3.28
CA ASP A 249 19.67 -7.47 4.46
C ASP A 249 18.40 -7.60 5.31
N VAL A 250 17.63 -6.51 5.43
CA VAL A 250 16.33 -6.52 6.12
C VAL A 250 15.29 -7.30 5.32
N ARG A 251 15.25 -7.12 3.98
CA ARG A 251 14.32 -7.85 3.10
C ARG A 251 14.59 -9.36 3.13
N ASP A 252 15.86 -9.77 3.12
CA ASP A 252 16.26 -11.17 3.11
C ASP A 252 15.73 -11.91 4.35
N GLU A 253 15.87 -11.31 5.54
CA GLU A 253 15.34 -11.93 6.77
C GLU A 253 13.81 -11.95 6.81
N LYS A 254 13.13 -10.96 6.23
CA LYS A 254 11.66 -10.99 6.06
C LYS A 254 11.22 -12.12 5.13
N VAL A 255 11.89 -12.29 3.99
CA VAL A 255 11.60 -13.35 3.01
C VAL A 255 11.90 -14.73 3.61
N LYS A 256 12.97 -14.85 4.39
CA LYS A 256 13.32 -16.09 5.09
C LYS A 256 12.22 -16.56 6.05
N VAL A 257 11.58 -15.63 6.78
CA VAL A 257 10.40 -15.96 7.60
C VAL A 257 9.28 -16.53 6.74
N LEU A 258 8.91 -15.85 5.65
CA LEU A 258 7.80 -16.28 4.80
C LEU A 258 8.04 -17.65 4.17
N LYS A 259 9.29 -18.00 3.84
CA LYS A 259 9.65 -19.33 3.37
C LYS A 259 9.48 -20.44 4.42
N CYS A 260 9.42 -20.07 5.69
CA CYS A 260 9.13 -20.96 6.81
C CYS A 260 7.65 -20.92 7.23
N VAL A 261 6.79 -20.14 6.58
CA VAL A 261 5.35 -20.15 6.87
C VAL A 261 4.67 -21.21 6.02
N SER A 262 4.13 -22.23 6.66
CA SER A 262 3.33 -23.26 5.99
C SER A 262 2.03 -22.69 5.40
N GLU A 263 1.53 -23.31 4.32
CA GLU A 263 0.26 -22.92 3.70
C GLU A 263 -0.90 -23.04 4.69
N LEU A 264 -1.74 -22.00 4.73
CA LEU A 264 -2.86 -21.91 5.66
C LEU A 264 -3.92 -22.97 5.36
N GLN A 265 -4.20 -23.83 6.34
CA GLN A 265 -5.24 -24.85 6.27
C GLN A 265 -6.57 -24.32 6.82
N LEU A 266 -7.69 -24.77 6.26
CA LEU A 266 -9.03 -24.29 6.63
C LEU A 266 -9.37 -24.52 8.11
N ASP A 267 -8.86 -25.58 8.73
CA ASP A 267 -9.07 -25.87 10.15
C ASP A 267 -8.49 -24.79 11.08
N ASN A 268 -7.54 -24.00 10.57
CA ASN A 268 -6.93 -22.88 11.29
C ASN A 268 -7.55 -21.52 10.91
N VAL A 269 -8.70 -21.51 10.24
CA VAL A 269 -9.37 -20.30 9.76
C VAL A 269 -10.81 -20.23 10.23
N VAL A 270 -11.19 -19.05 10.74
CA VAL A 270 -12.59 -18.72 10.96
C VAL A 270 -12.92 -17.46 10.18
N LEU A 271 -14.00 -17.53 9.40
CA LEU A 271 -14.51 -16.43 8.58
C LEU A 271 -15.82 -15.92 9.16
N GLY A 272 -16.06 -14.63 9.03
CA GLY A 272 -17.31 -13.99 9.41
C GLY A 272 -17.74 -12.94 8.38
N GLN A 273 -19.03 -12.63 8.39
CA GLN A 273 -19.62 -11.53 7.63
C GLN A 273 -20.52 -10.74 8.59
N TYR A 274 -20.35 -9.42 8.66
CA TYR A 274 -21.10 -8.61 9.63
C TYR A 274 -22.57 -8.48 9.23
N VAL A 275 -23.43 -8.43 10.25
CA VAL A 275 -24.86 -8.16 10.14
C VAL A 275 -25.21 -6.89 10.90
N GLY A 276 -26.32 -6.26 10.52
CA GLY A 276 -26.78 -5.03 11.15
C GLY A 276 -27.09 -5.23 12.64
N ASN A 277 -26.64 -4.30 13.48
CA ASN A 277 -27.01 -4.25 14.88
C ASN A 277 -28.43 -3.65 15.02
N PRO A 278 -29.44 -4.41 15.49
CA PRO A 278 -30.82 -3.91 15.61
C PRO A 278 -30.94 -2.66 16.52
N ASP A 279 -30.09 -2.58 17.53
CA ASP A 279 -30.05 -1.46 18.49
C ASP A 279 -29.13 -0.32 18.03
N GLY A 280 -28.41 -0.51 16.91
CA GLY A 280 -27.52 0.49 16.34
C GLY A 280 -28.26 1.71 15.78
N VAL A 281 -27.50 2.70 15.28
CA VAL A 281 -28.05 3.88 14.58
C VAL A 281 -27.28 4.08 13.28
N GLY A 282 -27.98 4.54 12.22
CA GLY A 282 -27.35 4.82 10.93
C GLY A 282 -26.75 3.56 10.28
N GLU A 283 -25.50 3.66 9.83
CA GLU A 283 -24.78 2.56 9.17
C GLU A 283 -24.63 1.32 10.06
N ALA A 284 -24.60 1.46 11.38
CA ALA A 284 -24.49 0.32 12.30
C ALA A 284 -25.70 -0.63 12.25
N ARG A 285 -26.87 -0.16 11.76
CA ARG A 285 -28.05 -1.02 11.54
C ARG A 285 -28.00 -1.83 10.26
N LYS A 286 -27.05 -1.54 9.36
CA LYS A 286 -26.97 -2.18 8.05
C LYS A 286 -26.00 -3.35 8.11
N SER A 287 -26.40 -4.44 7.48
CA SER A 287 -25.60 -5.63 7.22
C SER A 287 -24.73 -5.43 5.99
N TYR A 288 -23.74 -6.31 5.78
CA TYR A 288 -22.94 -6.27 4.55
C TYR A 288 -23.81 -6.43 3.28
N LEU A 289 -24.82 -7.31 3.36
CA LEU A 289 -25.76 -7.56 2.26
C LEU A 289 -26.81 -6.46 2.06
N ASP A 290 -26.90 -5.50 2.96
CA ASP A 290 -27.79 -4.34 2.80
C ASP A 290 -27.14 -3.25 1.93
N ASP A 291 -25.85 -3.37 1.61
CA ASP A 291 -25.17 -2.49 0.65
C ASP A 291 -25.64 -2.84 -0.78
N PRO A 292 -26.28 -1.91 -1.51
CA PRO A 292 -26.84 -2.18 -2.84
C PRO A 292 -25.78 -2.49 -3.90
N THR A 293 -24.50 -2.23 -3.62
CA THR A 293 -23.38 -2.57 -4.51
C THR A 293 -22.90 -4.00 -4.33
N VAL A 294 -23.35 -4.71 -3.29
CA VAL A 294 -22.99 -6.10 -2.99
C VAL A 294 -23.97 -7.06 -3.67
N PRO A 295 -23.49 -8.11 -4.36
CA PRO A 295 -24.37 -9.13 -4.93
C PRO A 295 -25.21 -9.85 -3.87
N THR A 296 -26.50 -10.07 -4.16
CA THR A 296 -27.41 -10.82 -3.30
C THR A 296 -26.86 -12.21 -3.00
N GLY A 297 -26.75 -12.56 -1.72
CA GLY A 297 -26.25 -13.87 -1.29
C GLY A 297 -24.72 -14.00 -1.31
N SER A 298 -23.98 -12.91 -1.41
CA SER A 298 -22.52 -12.92 -1.29
C SER A 298 -22.05 -13.58 0.00
N THR A 299 -21.07 -14.48 -0.11
CA THR A 299 -20.39 -15.12 1.03
C THR A 299 -19.04 -14.50 1.34
N THR A 300 -18.75 -13.31 0.78
CA THR A 300 -17.48 -12.61 1.02
C THR A 300 -17.28 -12.33 2.51
N ALA A 301 -16.15 -12.80 3.04
CA ALA A 301 -15.79 -12.58 4.43
C ALA A 301 -15.38 -11.12 4.66
N THR A 302 -16.02 -10.48 5.64
CA THR A 302 -15.63 -9.17 6.18
C THR A 302 -14.75 -9.33 7.42
N PHE A 303 -14.77 -10.50 8.05
CA PHE A 303 -13.95 -10.89 9.19
C PHE A 303 -13.16 -12.16 8.87
N ALA A 304 -11.91 -12.22 9.30
CA ALA A 304 -11.13 -13.45 9.29
C ALA A 304 -10.21 -13.50 10.51
N THR A 305 -10.13 -14.64 11.16
CA THR A 305 -9.02 -14.99 12.04
C THR A 305 -8.33 -16.23 11.49
N ALA A 306 -7.00 -16.21 11.52
CA ALA A 306 -6.16 -17.28 11.01
C ALA A 306 -5.00 -17.55 11.98
N VAL A 307 -4.63 -18.82 12.11
CA VAL A 307 -3.42 -19.22 12.84
C VAL A 307 -2.34 -19.63 11.85
N LEU A 308 -1.18 -18.97 11.96
CA LEU A 308 0.02 -19.26 11.19
C LEU A 308 1.11 -19.81 12.11
N TYR A 309 1.91 -20.70 11.53
CA TYR A 309 3.10 -21.27 12.16
C TYR A 309 4.32 -20.88 11.33
N VAL A 310 5.40 -20.50 12.02
CA VAL A 310 6.68 -20.17 11.41
C VAL A 310 7.65 -21.30 11.77
N ASP A 311 7.91 -22.18 10.82
CA ASP A 311 8.62 -23.44 10.98
C ASP A 311 10.15 -23.20 10.97
N ASN A 312 10.65 -22.57 12.04
CA ASN A 312 12.07 -22.36 12.28
C ASN A 312 12.42 -22.47 13.78
N GLU A 313 13.71 -22.52 14.11
CA GLU A 313 14.17 -22.73 15.49
C GLU A 313 13.59 -21.73 16.50
N ARG A 314 13.47 -20.44 16.13
CA ARG A 314 12.99 -19.38 17.01
C ARG A 314 11.50 -19.53 17.35
N TRP A 315 10.69 -20.00 16.40
CA TRP A 315 9.23 -19.96 16.47
C TRP A 315 8.55 -21.33 16.45
N ASP A 316 9.31 -22.42 16.34
CA ASP A 316 8.76 -23.78 16.26
C ASP A 316 7.80 -24.11 17.41
N GLY A 317 6.64 -24.64 17.02
CA GLY A 317 5.41 -24.70 17.80
C GLY A 317 4.88 -26.10 18.10
N GLU A 318 5.56 -27.19 17.72
CA GLU A 318 5.02 -28.56 17.86
C GLU A 318 4.77 -29.02 19.32
N ARG A 319 5.28 -28.30 20.32
CA ARG A 319 4.93 -28.54 21.73
C ARG A 319 3.76 -27.66 22.14
N ALA A 320 2.88 -28.16 23.01
CA ALA A 320 1.70 -27.50 23.56
C ALA A 320 1.92 -26.15 24.30
N GLY A 321 3.06 -25.49 24.09
CA GLY A 321 3.40 -24.14 24.54
C GLY A 321 4.35 -23.37 23.60
N GLY A 322 4.54 -23.79 22.34
CA GLY A 322 5.35 -23.04 21.39
C GLY A 322 4.59 -21.86 20.76
N ALA A 323 5.34 -20.81 20.42
CA ALA A 323 4.83 -19.52 19.99
C ALA A 323 3.91 -19.63 18.76
N ARG A 324 2.60 -19.51 18.95
CA ARG A 324 1.62 -19.43 17.85
C ARG A 324 1.53 -18.00 17.35
N VAL A 325 1.57 -17.77 16.04
CA VAL A 325 1.21 -16.45 15.52
C VAL A 325 -0.23 -16.48 15.00
N GLY A 326 -1.14 -16.01 15.84
CA GLY A 326 -2.55 -15.82 15.47
C GLY A 326 -2.76 -14.40 14.99
N GLY A 327 -3.59 -14.21 13.97
CA GLY A 327 -3.95 -12.90 13.47
C GLY A 327 -5.44 -12.80 13.21
N GLY A 328 -6.08 -11.80 13.83
CA GLY A 328 -7.48 -11.47 13.60
C GLY A 328 -7.58 -10.17 12.81
N ALA A 329 -8.10 -10.24 11.59
CA ALA A 329 -8.55 -9.07 10.85
C ALA A 329 -10.07 -9.01 10.93
N SER A 330 -10.60 -8.06 11.71
CA SER A 330 -11.99 -7.68 11.58
C SER A 330 -12.05 -6.48 10.65
N GLY A 331 -12.50 -6.70 9.43
CA GLY A 331 -13.09 -5.63 8.65
C GLY A 331 -14.39 -5.25 9.34
N GLN A 332 -14.42 -4.02 9.79
CA GLN A 332 -15.59 -3.18 9.56
C GLN A 332 -16.90 -3.70 10.16
N GLY A 333 -17.11 -3.39 11.43
CA GLY A 333 -18.33 -3.71 12.17
C GLY A 333 -18.23 -3.21 13.61
N GLY A 334 -19.11 -2.29 13.99
CA GLY A 334 -19.16 -1.70 15.32
C GLY A 334 -19.55 -2.75 16.38
N GLY A 335 -18.55 -3.43 16.93
CA GLY A 335 -18.72 -4.33 18.06
C GLY A 335 -17.38 -4.94 18.48
N GLU A 336 -16.98 -4.71 19.72
CA GLU A 336 -15.96 -5.54 20.38
C GLU A 336 -16.50 -6.98 20.45
N GLN A 337 -16.07 -7.83 19.52
CA GLN A 337 -16.06 -9.26 19.76
C GLN A 337 -14.60 -9.67 20.01
N THR A 338 -14.29 -9.82 21.29
CA THR A 338 -13.17 -10.57 21.85
C THR A 338 -13.73 -11.61 22.78
#